data_AF-A0A0Q0UFB4-F1
#
_entry.id   AF-A0A0Q0UFB4-F1
#
_cell.length_a   1.000
_cell.length_b   1.000
_cell.length_c   1.000
_cell.angle_alpha   90.00
_cell.angle_beta   90.00
_cell.angle_gamma   90.00
#
_symmetry.space_group_name_H-M   'P 1'
#
loop_
_entity.id
_entity.type
_entity.pdbx_description
1 polymer ?
#
loop_
_entity_poly.entity_id
_entity_poly.type
_entity_poly.pdbx_seq_one_letter_code
_entity_poly.pdbx_strand_id
1 'polypeptide(L)'
;MRSRARNFVGAASGVVALSVVAFFALGLIWGLSYPTYRGTVVSGGAMEVDAGSGQEFRSWALLVFGSGALSAAMAVAVFLRSARSRGLAMQLWLAVTSVVGTVLAYDAGLWLARLRLPVPSLESLHPGDTIEMVGAVSLGAPIAVLFPALMSTLAYWSCAVVSRSDEVLDTADPARYYNQGAEIRP
;
A
#
# COMPACT_ATOMS: atom_id res chain seq x y z
N MET A 1 -13.19 5.77 -30.16
CA MET A 1 -12.87 4.68 -29.21
C MET A 1 -11.37 4.44 -28.99
N ARG A 2 -10.53 4.30 -30.04
CA ARG A 2 -9.08 4.01 -29.91
C ARG A 2 -8.27 5.02 -29.07
N SER A 3 -8.61 6.31 -29.11
CA SER A 3 -7.90 7.36 -28.34
C SER A 3 -8.08 7.24 -26.83
N ARG A 4 -9.27 6.86 -26.35
CA ARG A 4 -9.60 6.73 -24.93
C ARG A 4 -8.91 5.51 -24.31
N ALA A 5 -8.88 4.39 -25.03
CA ALA A 5 -8.17 3.18 -24.62
C ALA A 5 -6.65 3.41 -24.52
N ARG A 6 -6.04 4.08 -25.52
CA ARG A 6 -4.61 4.41 -25.49
C ARG A 6 -4.23 5.30 -24.30
N ASN A 7 -5.08 6.28 -23.97
CA ASN A 7 -4.88 7.15 -22.82
C ASN A 7 -5.01 6.40 -21.48
N PHE A 8 -5.96 5.46 -21.39
CA PHE A 8 -6.10 4.60 -20.20
C PHE A 8 -4.90 3.69 -20.01
N VAL A 9 -4.45 3.00 -21.06
CA VAL A 9 -3.30 2.09 -20.99
C VAL A 9 -2.04 2.81 -20.52
N GLY A 10 -1.75 4.00 -21.07
CA GLY A 10 -0.60 4.79 -20.66
C GLY A 10 -0.67 5.28 -19.21
N ALA A 11 -1.86 5.69 -18.75
CA ALA A 11 -2.05 6.07 -17.35
C ALA A 11 -1.93 4.84 -16.42
N ALA A 12 -2.54 3.72 -16.79
CA ALA A 12 -2.52 2.47 -16.04
C ALA A 12 -1.10 1.91 -15.89
N SER A 13 -0.28 1.94 -16.94
CA SER A 13 1.13 1.52 -16.87
C SER A 13 1.96 2.44 -15.97
N GLY A 14 1.72 3.75 -16.03
CA GLY A 14 2.37 4.71 -15.13
C GLY A 14 2.03 4.47 -13.66
N VAL A 15 0.75 4.17 -13.38
CA VAL A 15 0.28 3.80 -12.04
C VAL A 15 1.00 2.54 -11.55
N VAL A 16 1.10 1.50 -12.38
CA VAL A 16 1.79 0.26 -11.99
C VAL A 16 3.27 0.53 -11.70
N ALA A 17 3.98 1.22 -12.59
CA ALA A 17 5.40 1.50 -12.41
C ALA A 17 5.66 2.27 -11.10
N LEU A 18 4.86 3.31 -10.83
CA LEU A 18 4.96 4.07 -9.59
C LEU A 18 4.60 3.22 -8.35
N SER A 19 3.55 2.39 -8.47
CA SER A 19 3.11 1.53 -7.36
C SER A 19 4.19 0.53 -6.99
N VAL A 20 4.80 -0.13 -7.98
CA VAL A 20 5.89 -1.08 -7.76
C VAL A 20 7.00 -0.44 -6.94
N VAL A 21 7.47 0.76 -7.34
CA VAL A 21 8.53 1.47 -6.61
C VAL A 21 8.08 1.85 -5.20
N ALA A 22 6.89 2.43 -5.05
CA ALA A 22 6.41 2.92 -3.77
C ALA A 22 6.15 1.79 -2.75
N PHE A 23 5.50 0.72 -3.19
CA PHE A 23 5.24 -0.45 -2.34
C PHE A 23 6.51 -1.24 -2.04
N PHE A 24 7.44 -1.34 -3.00
CA PHE A 24 8.73 -1.94 -2.73
C PHE A 24 9.50 -1.16 -1.65
N ALA A 25 9.54 0.17 -1.75
CA ALA A 25 10.16 1.03 -0.74
C ALA A 25 9.49 0.88 0.64
N LEU A 26 8.14 0.88 0.68
CA LEU A 26 7.39 0.61 1.91
C LEU A 26 7.74 -0.74 2.50
N GLY A 27 7.83 -1.78 1.67
CA GLY A 27 8.20 -3.14 2.06
C GLY A 27 9.59 -3.18 2.69
N LEU A 28 10.58 -2.54 2.07
CA LEU A 28 11.92 -2.44 2.63
C LEU A 28 11.92 -1.72 3.98
N ILE A 29 11.23 -0.57 4.09
CA ILE A 29 11.12 0.18 5.35
C ILE A 29 10.48 -0.69 6.44
N TRP A 30 9.40 -1.39 6.11
CA TRP A 30 8.72 -2.29 7.03
C TRP A 30 9.61 -3.47 7.45
N GLY A 31 10.38 -4.04 6.51
CA GLY A 31 11.35 -5.10 6.77
C GLY A 31 12.46 -4.71 7.76
N LEU A 32 12.79 -3.42 7.89
CA LEU A 32 13.72 -2.93 8.91
C LEU A 32 13.18 -3.13 10.34
N SER A 33 11.86 -3.12 10.47
CA SER A 33 11.10 -3.19 11.71
C SER A 33 10.40 -4.54 11.92
N TYR A 34 10.80 -5.54 11.12
CA TYR A 34 10.25 -6.89 11.20
C TYR A 34 10.66 -7.54 12.55
N PRO A 35 9.73 -8.21 13.26
CA PRO A 35 9.98 -8.71 14.60
C PRO A 35 11.02 -9.83 14.62
N THR A 36 11.90 -9.78 15.62
CA THR A 36 12.89 -10.81 15.90
C THR A 36 12.71 -11.33 17.33
N TYR A 37 12.91 -12.63 17.51
CA TYR A 37 12.88 -13.31 18.79
C TYR A 37 14.28 -13.81 19.15
N ARG A 38 14.60 -13.82 20.45
CA ARG A 38 15.83 -14.44 20.95
C ARG A 38 15.49 -15.80 21.53
N GLY A 39 16.17 -16.83 21.05
CA GLY A 39 16.10 -18.18 21.59
C GLY A 39 17.43 -18.56 22.23
N THR A 40 17.39 -19.17 23.41
CA THR A 40 18.56 -19.78 24.05
C THR A 40 18.54 -21.29 23.81
N VAL A 41 19.67 -21.84 23.38
CA VAL A 41 19.81 -23.30 23.18
C VAL A 41 19.93 -23.97 24.54
N VAL A 42 18.98 -24.85 24.86
CA VAL A 42 18.94 -25.62 26.11
C VAL A 42 19.55 -27.00 25.91
N SER A 43 20.02 -27.64 26.98
CA SER A 43 20.52 -29.02 26.93
C SER A 43 19.46 -29.96 26.35
N GLY A 44 19.88 -30.83 25.41
CA GLY A 44 18.99 -31.73 24.68
C GLY A 44 18.50 -31.23 23.32
N GLY A 45 19.02 -30.08 22.83
CA GLY A 45 18.72 -29.55 21.50
C GLY A 45 17.37 -28.81 21.39
N ALA A 46 16.71 -28.58 22.52
CA ALA A 46 15.53 -27.73 22.60
C ALA A 46 15.94 -26.25 22.65
N MET A 47 15.04 -25.34 22.23
CA MET A 47 15.24 -23.91 22.36
C MET A 47 14.16 -23.29 23.24
N GLU A 48 14.59 -22.48 24.19
CA GLU A 48 13.70 -21.64 24.99
C GLU A 48 13.60 -20.28 24.29
N VAL A 49 12.38 -19.91 23.86
CA VAL A 49 12.12 -18.70 23.09
C VAL A 49 11.51 -17.66 24.00
N ASP A 50 12.17 -16.50 24.14
CA ASP A 50 11.57 -15.36 24.81
C ASP A 50 10.57 -14.68 23.86
N ALA A 51 9.31 -15.11 23.94
CA ALA A 51 8.23 -14.56 23.13
C ALA A 51 7.83 -13.17 23.66
N GLY A 52 8.60 -12.14 23.27
CA GLY A 52 8.23 -10.75 23.51
C GLY A 52 6.80 -10.47 23.02
N SER A 53 5.93 -9.98 23.90
CA SER A 53 4.50 -9.85 23.62
C SER A 53 4.19 -8.74 22.60
N GLY A 54 3.31 -9.03 21.63
CA GLY A 54 2.67 -8.02 20.75
C GLY A 54 3.49 -7.48 19.56
N GLN A 55 4.75 -7.90 19.39
CA GLN A 55 5.59 -7.39 18.29
C GLN A 55 5.08 -7.77 16.89
N GLU A 56 4.55 -8.98 16.75
CA GLU A 56 3.95 -9.48 15.50
C GLU A 56 2.73 -8.64 15.09
N PHE A 57 1.83 -8.37 16.04
CA PHE A 57 0.64 -7.55 15.77
C PHE A 57 1.02 -6.12 15.38
N ARG A 58 2.01 -5.52 16.06
CA ARG A 58 2.50 -4.18 15.70
C ARG A 58 3.08 -4.16 14.30
N SER A 59 3.90 -5.16 13.94
CA SER A 59 4.50 -5.26 12.61
C SER A 59 3.44 -5.49 11.54
N TRP A 60 2.48 -6.37 11.78
CA TRP A 60 1.31 -6.57 10.91
C TRP A 60 0.52 -5.26 10.72
N ALA A 61 0.21 -4.55 11.81
CA ALA A 61 -0.53 -3.29 11.76
C ALA A 61 0.23 -2.22 10.96
N LEU A 62 1.54 -2.11 11.13
CA LEU A 62 2.39 -1.19 10.35
C LEU A 62 2.29 -1.47 8.85
N LEU A 63 2.34 -2.75 8.45
CA LEU A 63 2.20 -3.13 7.04
C LEU A 63 0.80 -2.79 6.52
N VAL A 64 -0.26 -3.19 7.23
CA VAL A 64 -1.65 -3.03 6.80
C VAL A 64 -2.06 -1.55 6.72
N PHE A 65 -1.80 -0.78 7.77
CA PHE A 65 -2.11 0.65 7.78
C PHE A 65 -1.18 1.45 6.87
N GLY A 66 0.11 1.07 6.77
CA GLY A 66 1.06 1.71 5.87
C GLY A 66 0.68 1.53 4.40
N SER A 67 0.36 0.31 3.99
CA SER A 67 -0.10 0.00 2.63
C SER A 67 -1.47 0.63 2.32
N GLY A 68 -2.36 0.69 3.31
CA GLY A 68 -3.62 1.41 3.22
C GLY A 68 -3.46 2.91 2.99
N ALA A 69 -2.63 3.57 3.80
CA ALA A 69 -2.32 4.99 3.67
C ALA A 69 -1.65 5.31 2.32
N LEU A 70 -0.68 4.49 1.90
CA LEU A 70 -0.02 4.64 0.61
C LEU A 70 -1.01 4.49 -0.55
N SER A 71 -1.88 3.48 -0.50
CA SER A 71 -2.93 3.25 -1.49
C SER A 71 -3.90 4.42 -1.61
N ALA A 72 -4.35 4.98 -0.48
CA ALA A 72 -5.20 6.16 -0.48
C ALA A 72 -4.49 7.36 -1.10
N ALA A 73 -3.23 7.62 -0.73
CA ALA A 73 -2.45 8.73 -1.29
C ALA A 73 -2.26 8.60 -2.81
N MET A 74 -1.97 7.38 -3.30
CA MET A 74 -1.86 7.11 -4.73
C MET A 74 -3.18 7.34 -5.47
N ALA A 75 -4.30 6.89 -4.90
CA ALA A 75 -5.62 7.10 -5.50
C ALA A 75 -5.96 8.59 -5.64
N VAL A 76 -5.70 9.39 -4.59
CA VAL A 76 -5.87 10.85 -4.62
C VAL A 76 -4.96 11.47 -5.68
N ALA A 77 -3.66 11.12 -5.69
CA ALA A 77 -2.70 11.68 -6.63
C ALA A 77 -3.10 11.39 -8.10
N VAL A 78 -3.54 10.17 -8.40
CA VAL A 78 -3.99 9.78 -9.74
C VAL A 78 -5.27 10.51 -10.12
N PHE A 79 -6.23 10.62 -9.19
CA PHE A 79 -7.49 11.35 -9.43
C PHE A 79 -7.24 12.83 -9.76
N LEU A 80 -6.34 13.49 -9.01
CA LEU A 80 -6.00 14.89 -9.21
C LEU A 80 -5.21 15.13 -10.50
N ARG A 81 -4.24 14.26 -10.82
CA ARG A 81 -3.33 14.48 -11.96
C ARG A 81 -3.86 14.00 -13.30
N SER A 82 -4.81 13.07 -13.33
CA SER A 82 -5.26 12.44 -14.58
C SER A 82 -6.78 12.52 -14.77
N ALA A 83 -7.27 13.74 -15.03
CA ALA A 83 -8.68 13.98 -15.35
C ALA A 83 -9.19 13.11 -16.52
N ARG A 84 -8.35 12.89 -17.54
CA ARG A 84 -8.70 12.11 -18.75
C ARG A 84 -8.88 10.61 -18.50
N SER A 85 -8.32 10.07 -17.42
CA SER A 85 -8.45 8.65 -17.06
C SER A 85 -9.38 8.42 -15.87
N ARG A 86 -10.14 9.44 -15.44
CA ARG A 86 -11.12 9.29 -14.36
C ARG A 86 -12.23 8.32 -14.77
N GLY A 87 -12.67 7.48 -13.83
CA GLY A 87 -13.77 6.55 -14.02
C GLY A 87 -13.59 5.23 -13.27
N LEU A 88 -14.64 4.41 -13.28
CA LEU A 88 -14.72 3.14 -12.55
C LEU A 88 -13.56 2.19 -12.90
N ALA A 89 -13.14 2.15 -14.18
CA ALA A 89 -12.03 1.31 -14.61
C ALA A 89 -10.71 1.66 -13.92
N MET A 90 -10.39 2.95 -13.76
CA MET A 90 -9.17 3.38 -13.07
C MET A 90 -9.26 3.14 -11.57
N GLN A 91 -10.43 3.31 -10.98
CA GLN A 91 -10.65 2.97 -9.57
C GLN A 91 -10.42 1.47 -9.30
N LEU A 92 -11.02 0.59 -10.11
CA LEU A 92 -10.80 -0.85 -10.00
C LEU A 92 -9.34 -1.22 -10.24
N TRP A 93 -8.70 -0.55 -11.21
CA TRP A 93 -7.28 -0.73 -11.49
C TRP A 93 -6.40 -0.37 -10.29
N LEU A 94 -6.66 0.77 -9.64
CA LEU A 94 -5.96 1.17 -8.43
C LEU A 94 -6.18 0.17 -7.29
N ALA A 95 -7.42 -0.29 -7.10
CA ALA A 95 -7.73 -1.31 -6.08
C ALA A 95 -6.93 -2.60 -6.30
N VAL A 96 -6.89 -3.13 -7.54
CA VAL A 96 -6.09 -4.32 -7.88
C VAL A 96 -4.60 -4.05 -7.69
N THR A 97 -4.12 -2.88 -8.12
CA THR A 97 -2.71 -2.51 -8.00
C THR A 97 -2.30 -2.39 -6.53
N SER A 98 -3.18 -1.90 -5.66
CA SER A 98 -2.97 -1.88 -4.20
C SER A 98 -2.85 -3.28 -3.61
N VAL A 99 -3.68 -4.24 -4.03
CA VAL A 99 -3.57 -5.64 -3.58
C VAL A 99 -2.20 -6.21 -3.96
N VAL A 100 -1.83 -6.11 -5.23
CA VAL A 100 -0.57 -6.64 -5.76
C VAL A 100 0.63 -5.93 -5.14
N GLY A 101 0.55 -4.61 -4.96
CA GLY A 101 1.58 -3.80 -4.31
C GLY A 101 1.80 -4.23 -2.86
N THR A 102 0.75 -4.51 -2.10
CA THR A 102 0.88 -4.98 -0.71
C THR A 102 1.58 -6.35 -0.63
N VAL A 103 1.27 -7.26 -1.55
CA VAL A 103 1.98 -8.55 -1.64
C VAL A 103 3.46 -8.33 -1.95
N LEU A 104 3.77 -7.45 -2.91
CA LEU A 104 5.15 -7.10 -3.24
C LEU A 104 5.88 -6.46 -2.04
N ALA A 105 5.23 -5.58 -1.30
CA ALA A 105 5.78 -4.95 -0.09
C ALA A 105 6.09 -5.99 0.98
N TYR A 106 5.18 -6.94 1.20
CA TYR A 106 5.38 -8.05 2.13
C TYR A 106 6.60 -8.89 1.75
N ASP A 107 6.68 -9.34 0.49
CA ASP A 107 7.78 -10.18 0.00
C ASP A 107 9.13 -9.44 0.08
N ALA A 108 9.16 -8.16 -0.32
CA ALA A 108 10.38 -7.34 -0.25
C ALA A 108 10.85 -7.14 1.21
N GLY A 109 9.92 -6.87 2.12
CA GLY A 109 10.25 -6.70 3.54
C GLY A 109 10.69 -7.99 4.20
N LEU A 110 10.04 -9.12 3.89
CA LEU A 110 10.43 -10.44 4.38
C LEU A 110 11.80 -10.85 3.85
N TRP A 111 12.09 -10.58 2.58
CA TRP A 111 13.41 -10.79 1.98
C TRP A 111 14.49 -9.99 2.73
N LEU A 112 14.25 -8.70 3.00
CA LEU A 112 15.18 -7.86 3.73
C LEU A 112 15.36 -8.33 5.19
N ALA A 113 14.29 -8.72 5.87
CA ALA A 113 14.32 -9.22 7.24
C ALA A 113 15.18 -10.49 7.32
N ARG A 114 15.04 -11.41 6.35
CA ARG A 114 15.84 -12.63 6.27
C ARG A 114 17.32 -12.37 6.00
N LEU A 115 17.65 -11.36 5.19
CA LEU A 115 19.04 -10.99 4.93
C LEU A 115 19.77 -10.43 6.16
N ARG A 116 19.04 -9.89 7.13
CA ARG A 116 19.61 -9.26 8.33
C ARG A 116 20.03 -10.26 9.40
N LEU A 117 19.48 -11.47 9.38
CA LEU A 117 19.74 -12.48 10.39
C LEU A 117 20.70 -13.53 9.81
N PRO A 118 21.93 -13.65 10.36
CA PRO A 118 22.83 -14.72 9.98
C PRO A 118 22.21 -16.06 10.37
N VAL A 119 22.08 -16.99 9.43
CA VAL A 119 21.69 -18.37 9.74
C VAL A 119 22.91 -19.04 10.40
N PRO A 120 22.86 -19.40 11.70
CA PRO A 120 23.99 -20.07 12.35
C PRO A 120 24.17 -21.45 11.72
N SER A 121 25.43 -21.87 11.50
CA SER A 121 25.73 -23.25 11.16
C SER A 121 25.29 -24.17 12.30
N LEU A 122 24.55 -25.24 12.00
CA LEU A 122 24.08 -26.19 13.01
C LEU A 122 25.25 -26.84 13.79
N GLU A 123 26.42 -26.94 13.16
CA GLU A 123 27.65 -27.48 13.75
C GLU A 123 28.32 -26.53 14.77
N SER A 124 27.95 -25.25 14.80
CA SER A 124 28.55 -24.25 15.71
C SER A 124 27.69 -23.93 16.93
N LEU A 125 26.53 -24.58 17.08
CA LEU A 125 25.57 -24.30 18.15
C LEU A 125 25.88 -25.17 19.38
N HIS A 126 26.18 -24.52 20.50
CA HIS A 126 26.36 -25.15 21.79
C HIS A 126 25.23 -24.78 22.77
N PRO A 127 24.90 -25.66 23.74
CA PRO A 127 24.00 -25.31 24.83
C PRO A 127 24.50 -24.04 25.55
N GLY A 128 23.62 -23.04 25.70
CA GLY A 128 23.95 -21.70 26.20
C GLY A 128 24.07 -20.62 25.13
N ASP A 129 24.16 -20.97 23.85
CA ASP A 129 24.20 -20.00 22.76
C ASP A 129 22.84 -19.29 22.59
N THR A 130 22.89 -17.99 22.28
CA THR A 130 21.70 -17.19 21.96
C THR A 130 21.61 -16.96 20.47
N ILE A 131 20.47 -17.30 19.88
CA ILE A 131 20.18 -17.16 18.45
C ILE A 131 19.05 -16.16 18.27
N GLU A 132 19.16 -15.28 17.28
CA GLU A 132 18.04 -14.46 16.84
C GLU A 132 17.28 -15.13 15.70
N MET A 133 15.95 -15.15 15.82
CA MET A 133 15.03 -15.77 14.87
C MET A 133 14.01 -14.76 14.35
N VAL A 134 13.60 -14.93 13.09
CA VAL A 134 12.54 -14.14 12.48
C VAL A 134 11.19 -14.54 13.07
N GLY A 135 10.39 -13.59 13.56
CA GLY A 135 9.01 -13.84 13.99
C GLY A 135 8.07 -14.20 12.83
N ALA A 136 7.00 -14.95 13.08
CA ALA A 136 6.07 -15.35 12.03
C ALA A 136 4.98 -14.29 11.82
N VAL A 137 5.28 -13.23 11.07
CA VAL A 137 4.24 -12.27 10.63
C VAL A 137 3.62 -12.81 9.35
N SER A 138 2.54 -13.58 9.48
CA SER A 138 1.73 -13.93 8.33
C SER A 138 0.94 -12.71 7.87
N LEU A 139 0.70 -12.59 6.56
CA LEU A 139 -0.25 -11.61 6.04
C LEU A 139 -1.62 -11.75 6.74
N GLY A 140 -2.01 -12.97 7.13
CA GLY A 140 -3.08 -13.23 8.09
C GLY A 140 -4.45 -12.71 7.65
N ALA A 141 -5.38 -13.62 7.34
CA ALA A 141 -6.73 -13.32 6.84
C ALA A 141 -6.76 -12.47 5.54
N PRO A 142 -7.84 -12.52 4.76
CA PRO A 142 -7.97 -11.69 3.55
C PRO A 142 -7.86 -10.18 3.82
N ILE A 143 -8.03 -9.76 5.07
CA ILE A 143 -8.11 -8.35 5.46
C ILE A 143 -6.84 -7.56 5.16
N ALA A 144 -5.65 -8.15 5.34
CA ALA A 144 -4.39 -7.42 5.16
C ALA A 144 -4.15 -7.00 3.70
N VAL A 145 -4.63 -7.79 2.74
CA VAL A 145 -4.54 -7.49 1.31
C VAL A 145 -5.74 -6.71 0.79
N LEU A 146 -6.92 -6.88 1.39
CA LEU A 146 -8.14 -6.17 0.98
C LEU A 146 -8.24 -4.75 1.56
N PHE A 147 -7.66 -4.49 2.73
CA PHE A 147 -7.70 -3.18 3.37
C PHE A 147 -7.07 -2.06 2.51
N PRO A 148 -5.91 -2.27 1.85
CA PRO A 148 -5.35 -1.29 0.91
C PRO A 148 -6.25 -0.99 -0.29
N ALA A 149 -6.91 -2.01 -0.84
CA ALA A 149 -7.88 -1.84 -1.92
C ALA A 149 -9.11 -1.03 -1.48
N LEU A 150 -9.60 -1.28 -0.26
CA LEU A 150 -10.67 -0.51 0.37
C LEU A 150 -10.26 0.96 0.54
N MET A 151 -9.07 1.22 1.09
CA MET A 151 -8.56 2.58 1.30
C MET A 151 -8.39 3.34 -0.02
N SER A 152 -7.83 2.70 -1.05
CA SER A 152 -7.76 3.27 -2.40
C SER A 152 -9.15 3.63 -2.94
N THR A 153 -10.11 2.71 -2.80
CA THR A 153 -11.47 2.89 -3.30
C THR A 153 -12.18 4.05 -2.60
N LEU A 154 -12.14 4.08 -1.26
CA LEU A 154 -12.74 5.14 -0.47
C LEU A 154 -12.13 6.51 -0.79
N ALA A 155 -10.80 6.60 -0.89
CA ALA A 155 -10.12 7.85 -1.22
C ALA A 155 -10.52 8.36 -2.62
N TYR A 156 -10.55 7.46 -3.61
CA TYR A 156 -10.97 7.79 -4.97
C TYR A 156 -12.42 8.29 -5.01
N TRP A 157 -13.33 7.62 -4.28
CA TRP A 157 -14.74 7.99 -4.18
C TRP A 157 -14.94 9.35 -3.52
N SER A 158 -14.24 9.61 -2.42
CA SER A 158 -14.27 10.90 -1.74
C SER A 158 -13.90 12.04 -2.71
N CYS A 159 -12.84 11.88 -3.51
CA CYS A 159 -12.48 12.86 -4.53
C CYS A 159 -13.57 13.01 -5.61
N ALA A 160 -14.16 11.91 -6.06
CA ALA A 160 -15.21 11.92 -7.07
C ALA A 160 -16.46 12.68 -6.60
N VAL A 161 -16.89 12.44 -5.35
CA VAL A 161 -18.05 13.12 -4.75
C VAL A 161 -17.78 14.61 -4.58
N VAL A 162 -16.62 14.99 -4.04
CA VAL A 162 -16.27 16.41 -3.82
C VAL A 162 -16.19 17.17 -5.15
N SER A 163 -15.47 16.64 -6.15
CA SER A 163 -15.32 17.31 -7.44
C SER A 163 -16.63 17.51 -8.22
N ARG A 164 -17.61 16.62 -8.03
CA ARG A 164 -18.94 16.77 -8.65
C ARG A 164 -19.74 17.90 -8.01
N SER A 165 -19.61 18.11 -6.69
CA SER A 165 -20.29 19.21 -5.99
C SER A 165 -19.80 20.57 -6.48
N ASP A 166 -18.49 20.70 -6.73
CA ASP A 166 -17.90 21.93 -7.25
C ASP A 166 -18.44 22.29 -8.65
N GLU A 167 -18.56 21.31 -9.55
CA GLU A 167 -19.14 21.51 -10.90
C GLU A 167 -20.62 21.92 -10.85
N VAL A 168 -21.42 21.33 -9.95
CA VAL A 168 -22.84 21.70 -9.80
C VAL A 168 -23.01 23.10 -9.24
N LEU A 169 -22.18 23.51 -8.28
CA LEU A 169 -22.21 24.86 -7.72
C LEU A 169 -21.76 25.92 -8.74
N ASP A 170 -20.70 25.64 -9.49
CA ASP A 170 -20.17 26.53 -10.54
C ASP A 170 -21.14 26.69 -11.74
N THR A 171 -22.01 25.71 -11.98
CA THR A 171 -23.08 25.80 -12.99
C THR A 171 -24.37 26.41 -12.46
N ALA A 172 -24.58 26.38 -11.15
CA ALA A 172 -25.74 26.98 -10.48
C ALA A 172 -25.52 28.45 -10.10
N ASP A 173 -24.30 29.00 -10.23
CA ASP A 173 -24.00 30.40 -9.93
C ASP A 173 -24.66 31.36 -10.94
N PRO A 174 -25.66 32.17 -10.51
CA PRO A 174 -26.35 33.12 -11.38
C PRO A 174 -25.44 34.24 -11.92
N ALA A 175 -24.30 34.54 -11.26
CA ALA A 175 -23.35 35.55 -11.75
C ALA A 175 -22.66 35.12 -13.05
N ARG A 176 -22.47 33.82 -13.26
CA ARG A 176 -21.87 33.28 -14.48
C ARG A 176 -22.79 33.39 -15.70
N TYR A 177 -24.09 33.19 -15.50
CA TYR A 177 -25.12 33.43 -16.52
C TYR A 177 -25.18 34.90 -16.95
N TYR A 178 -25.01 35.82 -16.01
CA TYR A 178 -25.05 37.26 -16.30
C TYR A 178 -23.86 37.70 -17.17
N ASN A 179 -22.67 37.18 -16.89
CA ASN A 179 -21.47 37.49 -17.67
C ASN A 179 -21.48 36.86 -19.07
N GLN A 180 -22.03 35.66 -19.25
CA GLN A 180 -22.19 35.06 -20.58
C GLN A 180 -23.23 35.78 -21.45
N GLY A 181 -24.28 36.37 -20.86
CA GLY A 181 -25.27 37.17 -21.59
C GLY A 181 -24.76 38.54 -22.05
N ALA A 182 -23.70 39.06 -21.42
CA ALA A 182 -23.08 40.35 -21.75
C ALA A 182 -22.11 40.26 -22.94
N GLU A 183 -21.47 39.11 -23.18
CA GLU A 183 -20.55 38.90 -24.31
C GLU A 183 -21.25 38.69 -25.67
N ILE A 184 -22.58 38.54 -25.70
CA ILE A 184 -23.36 38.21 -26.93
C ILE A 184 -23.98 39.46 -27.58
N ARG A 185 -23.69 40.69 -27.12
CA ARG A 185 -24.14 41.91 -27.81
C ARG A 185 -23.02 42.53 -28.64
N PRO A 186 -23.08 42.49 -29.99
CA PRO A 186 -22.24 43.33 -30.85
C PRO A 186 -22.63 44.80 -30.75
#